data_AF-A0A2V3TSB7-F1
#
_entry.id   AF-A0A2V3TSB7-F1
#
_cell.length_a   1.000
_cell.length_b   1.000
_cell.length_c   1.000
_cell.angle_alpha   90.00
_cell.angle_beta   90.00
_cell.angle_gamma   90.00
#
_symmetry.space_group_name_H-M   'P 1'
#
loop_
_entity.id
_entity.type
_entity.pdbx_description
1 polymer ?
#
loop_
_entity_poly.entity_id
_entity_poly.type
_entity_poly.pdbx_seq_one_letter_code
_entity_poly.pdbx_strand_id
1 'polypeptide(L)'
;MRVNKFQMVPDDCYVRWRITNTGAVAMALKKGRGGFECPTEGNRRWEELEYRGVHMAEAFIIRRGDDRLVGFSEPFYVVIR
;
A
#
# COMPACT_ATOMS: atom_id res chain seq x y z
N MET A 1 -10.20 -0.48 13.69
CA MET A 1 -8.94 -1.18 13.31
C MET A 1 -7.82 -0.15 13.17
N ARG A 2 -6.57 -0.45 13.60
CA ARG A 2 -5.46 0.53 13.61
C ARG A 2 -4.56 0.42 12.37
N VAL A 3 -4.19 1.53 11.75
CA VAL A 3 -3.40 1.60 10.49
C VAL A 3 -2.37 2.72 10.63
N ASN A 4 -1.07 2.39 10.49
CA ASN A 4 0.13 3.23 10.71
C ASN A 4 0.17 4.05 12.03
N LYS A 5 1.31 4.06 12.73
CA LYS A 5 1.45 4.69 14.09
C LYS A 5 0.28 4.41 15.05
N PHE A 6 -0.41 3.28 14.90
CA PHE A 6 -1.57 2.87 15.70
C PHE A 6 -2.84 3.74 15.62
N GLN A 7 -3.01 4.57 14.58
CA GLN A 7 -4.23 5.39 14.43
C GLN A 7 -5.44 4.56 13.99
N MET A 8 -6.62 4.86 14.54
CA MET A 8 -7.87 4.22 14.14
C MET A 8 -8.35 4.76 12.78
N VAL A 9 -8.73 3.85 11.88
CA VAL A 9 -9.49 4.21 10.69
C VAL A 9 -10.96 4.40 11.11
N PRO A 10 -11.59 5.54 10.79
CA PRO A 10 -13.03 5.75 10.98
C PRO A 10 -13.88 4.67 10.28
N ASP A 11 -15.04 4.34 10.85
CA ASP A 11 -15.89 3.25 10.31
C ASP A 11 -16.49 3.56 8.93
N ASP A 12 -16.66 4.84 8.61
CA ASP A 12 -17.11 5.34 7.30
C ASP A 12 -16.00 5.32 6.23
N CYS A 13 -14.82 4.81 6.56
CA CYS A 13 -13.66 4.78 5.67
C CYS A 13 -13.20 3.35 5.35
N TYR A 14 -12.43 3.22 4.27
CA TYR A 14 -11.73 2.00 3.89
C TYR A 14 -10.29 2.32 3.47
N VAL A 15 -9.44 1.30 3.49
CA VAL A 15 -8.02 1.46 3.15
C VAL A 15 -7.72 0.87 1.77
N ARG A 16 -6.94 1.60 0.97
CA ARG A 16 -6.30 1.13 -0.26
C ARG A 16 -4.79 1.21 -0.11
N TRP A 17 -4.09 0.36 -0.83
CA TRP A 17 -2.62 0.34 -0.83
C TRP A 17 -2.09 0.67 -2.22
N ARG A 18 -1.02 1.45 -2.31
CA ARG A 18 -0.21 1.53 -3.53
C ARG A 18 1.13 0.89 -3.22
N ILE A 19 1.46 -0.14 -3.97
CA ILE A 19 2.76 -0.80 -3.89
C ILE A 19 3.51 -0.46 -5.17
N THR A 20 4.72 0.07 -5.03
CA THR A 20 5.62 0.37 -6.14
C THR A 20 6.91 -0.40 -5.98
N ASN A 21 7.20 -1.29 -6.92
CA ASN A 21 8.47 -2.01 -6.95
C ASN A 21 9.33 -1.45 -8.08
N THR A 22 10.50 -0.92 -7.70
CA THR A 22 11.44 -0.29 -8.65
C THR A 22 12.61 -1.19 -9.01
N GLY A 23 12.66 -2.43 -8.50
CA GLY A 23 13.70 -3.38 -8.85
C GLY A 23 13.71 -3.69 -10.35
N ALA A 24 14.90 -3.75 -10.96
CA ALA A 24 15.08 -4.03 -12.38
C ALA A 24 14.37 -5.33 -12.81
N VAL A 25 14.34 -6.34 -11.92
CA VAL A 25 13.64 -7.62 -12.11
C VAL A 25 12.12 -7.44 -12.11
N ALA A 26 11.57 -6.61 -11.21
CA ALA A 26 10.14 -6.34 -11.14
C ALA A 26 9.66 -5.52 -12.34
N MET A 27 10.45 -4.55 -12.79
CA MET A 27 10.18 -3.79 -14.01
C MET A 27 10.23 -4.69 -15.26
N ALA A 28 11.22 -5.58 -15.35
CA ALA A 28 11.34 -6.55 -16.44
C ALA A 28 10.16 -7.55 -16.50
N LEU A 29 9.60 -7.92 -15.34
CA LEU A 29 8.46 -8.84 -15.23
C LEU A 29 7.08 -8.16 -15.31
N LYS A 30 7.00 -6.86 -15.66
CA LYS A 30 5.76 -6.04 -15.61
C LYS A 30 5.08 -6.06 -14.23
N LYS A 31 5.86 -6.27 -13.17
CA LYS A 31 5.46 -6.18 -11.76
C LYS A 31 5.87 -4.83 -11.14
N GLY A 32 6.26 -3.86 -11.95
CA GLY A 32 6.36 -2.44 -11.60
C GLY A 32 4.97 -1.89 -11.29
N ARG A 33 4.41 -2.26 -10.15
CA ARG A 33 3.08 -1.84 -9.75
C ARG A 33 3.09 -0.33 -9.45
N GLY A 34 1.98 0.34 -9.74
CA GLY A 34 1.76 1.77 -9.48
C GLY A 34 0.29 2.14 -9.27
N GLY A 35 -0.60 1.14 -9.26
CA GLY A 35 -2.04 1.30 -9.05
C GLY A 35 -2.47 1.06 -7.60
N PHE A 36 -3.73 1.36 -7.31
CA PHE A 36 -4.34 1.08 -6.00
C PHE A 36 -4.83 -0.35 -5.93
N GLU A 37 -4.49 -1.00 -4.83
CA GLU A 37 -4.66 -2.41 -4.60
C GLU A 37 -5.54 -2.64 -3.35
N CYS A 38 -6.33 -3.71 -3.36
CA CYS A 38 -7.18 -4.10 -2.23
C CYS A 38 -6.33 -4.56 -1.03
N PRO A 39 -6.79 -4.35 0.22
CA PRO A 39 -6.24 -5.06 1.37
C PRO A 39 -6.32 -6.59 1.18
N THR A 40 -5.35 -7.33 1.72
CA THR A 40 -5.37 -8.81 1.75
C THR A 40 -6.05 -9.36 3.00
N GLU A 41 -5.99 -8.64 4.14
CA GLU A 41 -6.63 -9.05 5.39
C GLU A 41 -7.14 -7.83 6.17
N GLY A 42 -8.46 -7.67 6.25
CA GLY A 42 -9.08 -6.46 6.81
C GLY A 42 -8.68 -5.21 6.02
N ASN A 43 -7.91 -4.31 6.64
CA ASN A 43 -7.28 -3.14 6.01
C ASN A 43 -5.76 -3.29 5.78
N ARG A 44 -5.18 -4.46 6.09
CA ARG A 44 -3.75 -4.73 5.92
C ARG A 44 -3.49 -5.35 4.54
N ARG A 45 -2.29 -5.12 4.02
CA ARG A 45 -1.79 -5.80 2.82
C ARG A 45 -0.49 -6.50 3.13
N TRP A 46 -0.46 -7.79 2.86
CA TRP A 46 0.74 -8.62 2.85
C TRP A 46 1.22 -8.76 1.41
N GLU A 47 2.52 -8.56 1.19
CA GLU A 47 3.17 -8.79 -0.11
C GLU A 47 4.37 -9.71 0.12
N GLU A 48 4.46 -10.76 -0.69
CA GLU A 48 5.64 -11.61 -0.71
C GLU A 48 6.81 -10.87 -1.38
N LEU A 49 7.94 -10.92 -0.69
CA LEU A 49 9.10 -10.10 -0.98
C LEU A 49 10.09 -10.89 -1.84
N GLU A 50 9.68 -11.20 -3.08
CA GLU A 50 10.45 -12.11 -3.96
C GLU A 50 11.53 -11.38 -4.79
N TYR A 51 11.38 -10.07 -5.02
CA TYR A 51 12.25 -9.32 -5.95
C TYR A 51 13.28 -8.46 -5.24
N ARG A 52 14.55 -8.55 -5.66
CA ARG A 52 15.62 -7.64 -5.23
C ARG A 52 15.34 -6.21 -5.71
N GLY A 53 15.58 -5.22 -4.84
CA GLY A 53 15.35 -3.80 -5.13
C GLY A 53 14.61 -3.06 -4.01
N VAL A 54 14.13 -1.86 -4.34
CA VAL A 54 13.36 -1.02 -3.42
C VAL A 54 11.87 -1.21 -3.67
N HIS A 55 11.18 -1.68 -2.65
CA HIS A 55 9.73 -1.77 -2.58
C HIS A 55 9.21 -0.60 -1.76
N MET A 56 8.30 0.17 -2.33
CA MET A 56 7.65 1.30 -1.68
C MET A 56 6.19 0.93 -1.43
N ALA A 57 5.73 1.06 -0.19
CA ALA A 57 4.36 0.80 0.20
C ALA A 57 3.72 2.07 0.78
N GLU A 58 2.53 2.40 0.30
CA GLU A 58 1.75 3.54 0.75
C GLU A 58 0.31 3.09 1.06
N ALA A 59 -0.24 3.60 2.15
CA ALA A 59 -1.62 3.38 2.54
C ALA A 59 -2.44 4.66 2.33
N PHE A 60 -3.67 4.51 1.87
CA PHE A 60 -4.60 5.58 1.59
C PHE A 60 -5.93 5.27 2.28
N ILE A 61 -6.48 6.24 3.01
CA ILE A 61 -7.77 6.15 3.66
C ILE A 61 -8.78 6.88 2.79
N ILE A 62 -9.81 6.17 2.36
CA ILE A 62 -10.84 6.67 1.46
C ILE A 62 -12.18 6.64 2.19
N ARG A 63 -12.92 7.74 2.15
CA ARG A 63 -14.28 7.81 2.71
C ARG A 63 -15.26 7.09 1.78
N ARG A 64 -16.12 6.24 2.34
CA ARG A 64 -17.10 5.44 1.57
C ARG A 64 -18.22 6.28 0.95
N GLY A 65 -18.59 7.39 1.58
CA GLY A 65 -19.74 8.20 1.16
C GLY A 65 -19.53 8.94 -0.16
N ASP A 66 -18.29 9.33 -0.48
CA ASP A 66 -17.96 10.14 -1.66
C ASP A 66 -16.65 9.74 -2.35
N ASP A 67 -16.08 8.58 -2.01
CA ASP A 67 -14.81 8.06 -2.51
C ASP A 67 -13.64 9.07 -2.45
N ARG A 68 -13.69 10.02 -1.51
CA ARG A 68 -12.61 10.99 -1.32
C ARG A 68 -11.48 10.44 -0.48
N LEU A 69 -10.26 10.77 -0.89
CA LEU A 69 -9.05 10.57 -0.09
C LEU A 69 -9.10 11.50 1.13
N VAL A 70 -9.06 10.92 2.33
CA VAL A 70 -9.10 11.65 3.61
C VAL A 70 -7.82 11.51 4.43
N GLY A 71 -6.90 10.64 4.01
CA GLY A 71 -5.59 10.49 4.63
C GLY A 71 -4.67 9.57 3.84
N PHE A 72 -3.37 9.75 4.00
CA PHE A 72 -2.36 8.89 3.38
C PHE A 72 -1.14 8.76 4.30
N SER A 73 -0.39 7.67 4.16
CA SER A 73 0.88 7.51 4.85
C SER A 73 2.03 8.13 4.06
N GLU A 74 3.10 8.51 4.75
CA GLU A 74 4.40 8.65 4.08
C GLU A 74 4.82 7.32 3.44
N PRO A 75 5.58 7.34 2.34
CA PRO A 75 6.06 6.13 1.71
C PRO A 75 6.94 5.30 2.65
N PHE A 76 6.62 4.02 2.80
CA PHE A 76 7.44 3.07 3.53
C PHE A 76 8.31 2.27 2.57
N TYR A 77 9.63 2.36 2.74
CA TYR A 77 10.60 1.70 1.86
C TYR A 77 11.14 0.42 2.50
N VAL A 78 11.05 -0.68 1.77
CA VAL A 78 11.68 -1.96 2.09
C VAL A 78 12.73 -2.25 1.02
N VAL A 79 13.99 -2.30 1.44
CA VAL A 79 15.11 -2.63 0.55
C VAL A 79 15.45 -4.10 0.70
N ILE A 80 15.34 -4.85 -0.39
CA ILE A 80 15.76 -6.26 -0.43
C ILE A 80 17.06 -6.37 -1.21
N ARG A 81 18.09 -6.84 -0.52
CA ARG A 81 19.45 -7.03 -1.05
C ARG A 81 19.60 -8.41 -1.70
#